data_AF-A0A7X4KGX7-F1
#
_entry.id   AF-A0A7X4KGX7-F1
#
_cell.length_a   1.000
_cell.length_b   1.000
_cell.length_c   1.000
_cell.angle_alpha   90.00
_cell.angle_beta   90.00
_cell.angle_gamma   90.00
#
_symmetry.space_group_name_H-M   'P 1'
#
loop_
_entity.id
_entity.type
_entity.pdbx_description
1 polymer ?
#
loop_
_entity_poly.entity_id
_entity_poly.type
_entity_poly.pdbx_seq_one_letter_code
_entity_poly.pdbx_strand_id
1 'polypeptide(L)'
;MSIKEHTQDLQALETAVKLLTDTPVMIKITNVVGSTIEAGLKALPQKGRDVIQSATHKGLHKAVEIAGKTLEAKTQQASSKTHLLAAATTGAIGGFFGFAGLAVEIPATTVLMMRSILDIARSEGHDITDSKVQLECLSVFSHGSESSDADDKTDASYYASRAALAEVMTEAARSLSKIAADRAAKNLSAKTAGKWVAQLIDAIATRFGIVITEKAALQAAPFLGAFTGATVNSLFMDFYQDTARGHFTVLRLEEKYGMEAIRSEFEQIRRAMAPPAR
;
A
#
# COMPACT_ATOMS: atom_id res chain seq x y z
N MET A 1 7.44 24.19 -18.18
CA MET A 1 6.32 23.73 -19.02
C MET A 1 5.15 23.47 -18.08
N SER A 2 3.95 23.95 -18.38
CA SER A 2 2.81 23.78 -17.46
C SER A 2 2.04 22.49 -17.77
N ILE A 3 1.59 21.76 -16.75
CA ILE A 3 0.72 20.59 -16.94
C ILE A 3 -0.61 20.97 -17.60
N LYS A 4 -1.10 22.20 -17.37
CA LYS A 4 -2.36 22.72 -17.97
C LYS A 4 -2.32 22.81 -19.50
N GLU A 5 -1.13 22.84 -20.08
CA GLU A 5 -0.91 22.89 -21.52
C GLU A 5 -0.98 21.48 -22.17
N HIS A 6 -1.04 20.41 -21.37
CA HIS A 6 -1.03 19.01 -21.83
C HIS A 6 -2.28 18.28 -21.34
N THR A 7 -3.32 18.27 -22.18
CA THR A 7 -4.63 17.71 -21.82
C THR A 7 -4.56 16.25 -21.35
N GLN A 8 -3.69 15.43 -21.96
CA GLN A 8 -3.54 14.02 -21.56
C GLN A 8 -2.93 13.87 -20.16
N ASP A 9 -1.92 14.66 -19.83
CA ASP A 9 -1.26 14.61 -18.52
C ASP A 9 -2.15 15.20 -17.42
N LEU A 10 -2.94 16.23 -17.74
CA LEU A 10 -3.96 16.76 -16.83
C LEU A 10 -5.05 15.72 -16.55
N GLN A 11 -5.58 15.04 -17.57
CA GLN A 11 -6.55 13.95 -17.39
C GLN A 11 -5.98 12.77 -16.60
N ALA A 12 -4.71 12.45 -16.80
CA ALA A 12 -4.02 11.45 -16.01
C ALA A 12 -3.92 11.88 -14.54
N LEU A 13 -3.62 13.15 -14.26
CA LEU A 13 -3.60 13.69 -12.90
C LEU A 13 -4.99 13.67 -12.26
N GLU A 14 -6.04 14.06 -12.99
CA GLU A 14 -7.42 13.98 -12.49
C GLU A 14 -7.81 12.55 -12.12
N THR A 15 -7.45 11.59 -12.98
CA THR A 15 -7.66 10.17 -12.71
C THR A 15 -6.87 9.73 -11.48
N ALA A 16 -5.61 10.14 -11.35
CA ALA A 16 -4.78 9.81 -10.20
C ALA A 16 -5.33 10.40 -8.89
N VAL A 17 -5.80 11.66 -8.91
CA VAL A 17 -6.47 12.30 -7.77
C VAL A 17 -7.69 11.47 -7.37
N LYS A 18 -8.53 11.08 -8.33
CA LYS A 18 -9.69 10.23 -8.05
C LYS A 18 -9.29 8.92 -7.38
N LEU A 19 -8.31 8.20 -7.91
CA LEU A 19 -7.87 6.91 -7.38
C LEU A 19 -7.23 7.02 -5.99
N LEU A 20 -6.50 8.10 -5.72
CA LEU A 20 -5.78 8.33 -4.45
C LEU A 20 -6.64 8.96 -3.35
N THR A 21 -7.80 9.51 -3.71
CA THR A 21 -8.74 10.15 -2.77
C THR A 21 -10.07 9.42 -2.68
N ASP A 22 -10.18 8.26 -3.35
CA ASP A 22 -11.35 7.40 -3.28
C ASP A 22 -11.55 6.84 -1.87
N THR A 23 -12.76 6.33 -1.66
CA THR A 23 -13.24 5.72 -0.43
C THR A 23 -12.27 4.65 0.13
N PRO A 24 -11.85 4.75 1.41
CA PRO A 24 -11.02 3.74 2.06
C PRO A 24 -11.51 2.31 1.87
N VAL A 25 -10.58 1.36 1.73
CA VAL A 25 -10.89 -0.06 1.45
C VAL A 25 -11.89 -0.66 2.44
N MET A 26 -11.80 -0.27 3.71
CA MET A 26 -12.69 -0.77 4.76
C MET A 26 -14.14 -0.31 4.61
N ILE A 27 -14.36 0.89 4.06
CA ILE A 27 -15.71 1.36 3.73
C ILE A 27 -16.25 0.57 2.53
N LYS A 28 -15.44 0.30 1.51
CA LYS A 28 -15.83 -0.57 0.37
C LYS A 28 -16.24 -1.97 0.86
N ILE A 29 -15.49 -2.53 1.81
CA ILE A 29 -15.81 -3.84 2.40
C ILE A 29 -17.08 -3.78 3.25
N THR A 30 -17.23 -2.76 4.10
CA THR A 30 -18.40 -2.59 4.97
C THR A 30 -19.68 -2.42 4.15
N ASN A 31 -19.63 -1.70 3.02
CA ASN A 31 -20.77 -1.54 2.12
C ASN A 31 -21.23 -2.85 1.47
N VAL A 32 -20.33 -3.83 1.32
CA VAL A 32 -20.63 -5.12 0.68
C VAL A 32 -20.98 -6.20 1.71
N VAL A 33 -20.28 -6.22 2.85
CA VAL A 33 -20.31 -7.34 3.83
C VAL A 33 -21.01 -6.95 5.15
N GLY A 34 -21.25 -5.65 5.40
CA GLY A 34 -21.78 -5.13 6.65
C GLY A 34 -20.70 -4.92 7.74
N SER A 35 -21.08 -4.32 8.87
CA SER A 35 -20.16 -3.95 9.95
C SER A 35 -20.01 -5.06 10.99
N THR A 36 -19.21 -6.09 10.71
CA THR A 36 -18.88 -7.16 11.67
C THR A 36 -17.52 -6.98 12.35
N ILE A 37 -16.82 -5.88 12.06
CA ILE A 37 -15.45 -5.60 12.53
C ILE A 37 -15.37 -5.55 14.05
N GLU A 38 -16.29 -4.84 14.72
CA GLU A 38 -16.23 -4.65 16.17
C GLU A 38 -16.45 -5.97 16.93
N ALA A 39 -17.38 -6.81 16.47
CA ALA A 39 -17.60 -8.15 17.00
C ALA A 39 -16.38 -9.06 16.75
N GLY A 40 -15.78 -8.96 15.56
CA GLY A 40 -14.57 -9.67 15.19
C GLY A 40 -13.34 -9.29 16.02
N LEU A 41 -13.15 -8.00 16.30
CA LEU A 41 -12.07 -7.49 17.15
C LEU A 41 -12.22 -7.99 18.59
N LYS A 42 -13.45 -7.98 19.13
CA LYS A 42 -13.76 -8.53 20.46
C LYS A 42 -13.53 -10.05 20.52
N ALA A 43 -13.78 -10.75 19.41
CA ALA A 43 -13.56 -12.20 19.30
C ALA A 43 -12.09 -12.59 19.05
N LEU A 44 -11.22 -11.64 18.66
CA LEU A 44 -9.83 -11.93 18.29
C LEU A 44 -8.97 -12.19 19.55
N PRO A 45 -8.48 -13.43 19.77
CA PRO A 45 -7.64 -13.75 20.92
C PRO A 45 -6.25 -13.12 20.78
N GLN A 46 -5.51 -12.98 21.89
CA GLN A 46 -4.16 -12.38 21.88
C GLN A 46 -3.20 -13.10 20.92
N LYS A 47 -3.20 -14.44 20.94
CA LYS A 47 -2.43 -15.26 20.00
C LYS A 47 -2.74 -14.94 18.54
N GLY A 48 -3.97 -14.48 18.28
CA GLY A 48 -4.39 -14.13 16.95
C GLY A 48 -3.77 -12.84 16.44
N ARG A 49 -3.72 -11.83 17.31
CA ARG A 49 -3.00 -10.57 17.07
C ARG A 49 -1.52 -10.82 16.79
N ASP A 50 -0.88 -11.70 17.57
CA ASP A 50 0.55 -12.01 17.42
C ASP A 50 0.86 -12.67 16.06
N VAL A 51 -0.01 -13.61 15.62
CA VAL A 51 0.12 -14.25 14.30
C VAL A 51 -0.05 -13.23 13.18
N ILE A 52 -1.05 -12.34 13.28
CA ILE A 52 -1.28 -11.28 12.28
C ILE A 52 -0.05 -10.38 12.17
N GLN A 53 0.49 -9.91 13.29
CA GLN A 53 1.68 -9.06 13.32
C GLN A 53 2.88 -9.78 12.70
N SER A 54 3.14 -11.03 13.09
CA SER A 54 4.25 -11.83 12.55
C SER A 54 4.09 -12.10 11.05
N ALA A 55 2.88 -12.45 10.61
CA ALA A 55 2.57 -12.74 9.22
C ALA A 55 2.66 -11.48 8.34
N THR A 56 2.22 -10.33 8.84
CA THR A 56 2.35 -9.04 8.17
C THR A 56 3.81 -8.69 7.93
N HIS A 57 4.64 -8.78 8.97
CA HIS A 57 6.08 -8.49 8.87
C HIS A 57 6.78 -9.43 7.88
N LYS A 58 6.55 -10.75 8.03
CA LYS A 58 7.09 -11.76 7.11
C LYS A 58 6.61 -11.56 5.67
N GLY A 59 5.35 -11.17 5.50
CA GLY A 59 4.73 -10.89 4.20
C GLY A 59 5.42 -9.74 3.49
N LEU A 60 5.61 -8.62 4.17
CA LEU A 60 6.31 -7.45 3.61
C LEU A 60 7.77 -7.77 3.28
N HIS A 61 8.48 -8.48 4.15
CA HIS A 61 9.86 -8.88 3.89
C HIS A 61 9.97 -9.81 2.67
N LYS A 62 9.11 -10.82 2.59
CA LYS A 62 9.05 -11.73 1.42
C LYS A 62 8.62 -11.01 0.15
N ALA A 63 7.70 -10.05 0.26
CA ALA A 63 7.24 -9.26 -0.87
C ALA A 63 8.40 -8.46 -1.50
N VAL A 64 9.21 -7.79 -0.68
CA VAL A 64 10.42 -7.10 -1.15
C VAL A 64 11.42 -8.07 -1.77
N GLU A 65 11.66 -9.22 -1.15
CA GLU A 65 12.66 -10.19 -1.63
C GLU A 65 12.26 -10.90 -2.93
N ILE A 66 10.99 -11.29 -3.06
CA ILE A 66 10.49 -12.20 -4.10
C ILE A 66 9.85 -11.44 -5.27
N ALA A 67 9.07 -10.39 -4.99
CA ALA A 67 8.30 -9.73 -6.04
C ALA A 67 9.22 -9.02 -7.04
N GLY A 68 10.28 -8.36 -6.57
CA GLY A 68 11.28 -7.72 -7.43
C GLY A 68 12.12 -8.69 -8.28
N LYS A 69 12.26 -9.95 -7.85
CA LYS A 69 13.04 -10.97 -8.59
C LYS A 69 12.24 -11.73 -9.65
N THR A 70 10.91 -11.66 -9.60
CA THR A 70 10.02 -12.54 -10.40
C THR A 70 9.32 -11.85 -11.56
N LEU A 71 9.63 -10.57 -11.79
CA LEU A 71 9.13 -9.77 -12.90
C LEU A 71 10.27 -9.43 -13.86
N GLU A 72 10.03 -9.61 -15.15
CA GLU A 72 10.96 -9.18 -16.20
C GLU A 72 11.00 -7.66 -16.30
N ALA A 73 12.18 -7.08 -16.53
CA ALA A 73 12.37 -5.63 -16.56
C ALA A 73 11.73 -4.92 -17.77
N LYS A 74 11.25 -5.66 -18.78
CA LYS A 74 10.70 -5.07 -20.01
C LYS A 74 9.32 -4.45 -19.77
N THR A 75 9.15 -3.19 -20.20
CA THR A 75 7.87 -2.47 -20.16
C THR A 75 6.78 -3.25 -20.91
N GLN A 76 5.67 -3.50 -20.22
CA GLN A 76 4.47 -4.14 -20.75
C GLN A 76 3.23 -3.70 -19.97
N GLN A 77 2.04 -3.97 -20.51
CA GLN A 77 0.78 -3.70 -19.82
C GLN A 77 0.66 -4.52 -18.52
N ALA A 78 0.12 -3.90 -17.48
CA ALA A 78 -0.08 -4.57 -16.20
C ALA A 78 -1.16 -5.66 -16.28
N SER A 79 -0.88 -6.83 -15.71
CA SER A 79 -1.78 -7.98 -15.64
C SER A 79 -2.71 -7.90 -14.42
N SER A 80 -3.43 -6.78 -14.26
CA SER A 80 -4.26 -6.52 -13.07
C SER A 80 -5.28 -7.63 -12.77
N LYS A 81 -5.89 -8.23 -13.82
CA LYS A 81 -6.92 -9.27 -13.68
C LYS A 81 -6.37 -10.61 -13.16
N THR A 82 -5.14 -10.99 -13.53
CA THR A 82 -4.55 -12.27 -13.07
C THR A 82 -4.15 -12.17 -11.59
N HIS A 83 -3.61 -11.02 -11.18
CA HIS A 83 -3.32 -10.73 -9.77
C HIS A 83 -4.59 -10.68 -8.92
N LEU A 84 -5.66 -10.07 -9.44
CA LEU A 84 -6.97 -10.07 -8.80
C LEU A 84 -7.53 -11.49 -8.60
N LEU A 85 -7.48 -12.33 -9.64
CA LEU A 85 -7.93 -13.72 -9.56
C LEU A 85 -7.09 -14.54 -8.58
N ALA A 86 -5.77 -14.35 -8.59
CA ALA A 86 -4.87 -15.02 -7.65
C ALA A 86 -5.19 -14.61 -6.20
N ALA A 87 -5.42 -13.32 -5.93
CA ALA A 87 -5.82 -12.82 -4.62
C ALA A 87 -7.20 -13.35 -4.19
N ALA A 88 -8.16 -13.41 -5.10
CA ALA A 88 -9.47 -14.02 -4.83
C ALA A 88 -9.30 -15.49 -4.43
N THR A 89 -8.40 -16.22 -5.09
CA THR A 89 -8.11 -17.63 -4.80
C THR A 89 -7.43 -17.82 -3.46
N THR A 90 -6.40 -17.02 -3.14
CA THR A 90 -5.75 -17.07 -1.82
C THR A 90 -6.72 -16.70 -0.72
N GLY A 91 -7.60 -15.73 -0.96
CA GLY A 91 -8.67 -15.34 -0.07
C GLY A 91 -9.72 -16.41 0.14
N ALA A 92 -10.07 -17.16 -0.90
CA ALA A 92 -11.00 -18.28 -0.78
C ALA A 92 -10.44 -19.37 0.14
N ILE A 93 -9.16 -19.71 -0.03
CA ILE A 93 -8.47 -20.69 0.81
C ILE A 93 -8.37 -20.19 2.25
N GLY A 94 -7.91 -18.95 2.46
CA GLY A 94 -7.79 -18.38 3.79
C GLY A 94 -9.12 -18.24 4.52
N GLY A 95 -10.16 -17.77 3.83
CA GLY A 95 -11.53 -17.68 4.35
C GLY A 95 -12.17 -19.04 4.65
N PHE A 96 -11.77 -20.13 3.96
CA PHE A 96 -12.21 -21.49 4.29
C PHE A 96 -11.61 -22.00 5.61
N PHE A 97 -10.32 -21.69 5.85
CA PHE A 97 -9.61 -22.12 7.06
C PHE A 97 -9.73 -21.11 8.23
N GLY A 98 -10.42 -19.98 8.02
CA GLY A 98 -10.61 -18.92 9.01
C GLY A 98 -9.28 -18.42 9.59
N PHE A 99 -9.26 -18.21 10.92
CA PHE A 99 -8.10 -17.68 11.63
C PHE A 99 -6.80 -18.50 11.41
N ALA A 100 -6.89 -19.83 11.29
CA ALA A 100 -5.74 -20.69 11.05
C ALA A 100 -5.12 -20.47 9.65
N GLY A 101 -5.93 -20.04 8.68
CA GLY A 101 -5.49 -19.72 7.33
C GLY A 101 -4.65 -18.44 7.23
N LEU A 102 -4.83 -17.49 8.15
CA LEU A 102 -4.21 -16.16 8.10
C LEU A 102 -2.66 -16.20 8.06
N ALA A 103 -2.05 -17.15 8.75
CA ALA A 103 -0.59 -17.28 8.79
C ALA A 103 0.04 -17.53 7.41
N VAL A 104 -0.72 -18.11 6.47
CA VAL A 104 -0.31 -18.39 5.09
C VAL A 104 -0.94 -17.40 4.11
N GLU A 105 -2.21 -17.06 4.33
CA GLU A 105 -2.97 -16.14 3.48
C GLU A 105 -2.32 -14.74 3.45
N ILE A 106 -1.98 -14.19 4.63
CA ILE A 106 -1.44 -12.83 4.73
C ILE A 106 -0.13 -12.72 3.94
N PRO A 107 0.92 -13.54 4.20
CA PRO A 107 2.17 -13.40 3.47
C PRO A 107 2.02 -13.65 1.97
N ALA A 108 1.21 -14.63 1.57
CA ALA A 108 0.99 -14.95 0.17
C ALA A 108 0.30 -13.80 -0.58
N THR A 109 -0.77 -13.26 0.01
CA THR A 109 -1.52 -12.14 -0.60
C THR A 109 -0.67 -10.88 -0.63
N THR A 110 0.12 -10.59 0.40
CA THR A 110 1.05 -9.44 0.41
C THR A 110 2.08 -9.52 -0.72
N VAL A 111 2.64 -10.71 -0.99
CA VAL A 111 3.55 -10.92 -2.14
C VAL A 111 2.82 -10.70 -3.47
N LEU A 112 1.59 -11.20 -3.60
CA LEU A 112 0.78 -10.99 -4.82
C LEU A 112 0.45 -9.50 -5.03
N MET A 113 0.08 -8.79 -3.97
CA MET A 113 -0.20 -7.35 -4.02
C MET A 113 1.06 -6.58 -4.44
N MET A 114 2.20 -6.85 -3.82
CA MET A 114 3.47 -6.22 -4.19
C MET A 114 3.85 -6.51 -5.65
N ARG A 115 3.63 -7.74 -6.13
CA ARG A 115 3.87 -8.08 -7.53
C ARG A 115 2.94 -7.30 -8.46
N SER A 116 1.67 -7.13 -8.09
CA SER A 116 0.74 -6.30 -8.85
C SER A 116 1.13 -4.82 -8.86
N ILE A 117 1.64 -4.30 -7.74
CA ILE A 117 2.10 -2.91 -7.62
C ILE A 117 3.33 -2.68 -8.50
N LEU A 118 4.31 -3.60 -8.48
CA LEU A 118 5.48 -3.55 -9.36
C LEU A 118 5.07 -3.61 -10.84
N ASP A 119 4.11 -4.47 -11.18
CA ASP A 119 3.62 -4.58 -12.56
C ASP A 119 2.98 -3.26 -13.04
N ILE A 120 2.24 -2.59 -12.16
CA ILE A 120 1.66 -1.26 -12.43
C ILE A 120 2.75 -0.19 -12.59
N ALA A 121 3.73 -0.15 -11.67
CA ALA A 121 4.86 0.78 -11.75
C ALA A 121 5.59 0.65 -13.11
N ARG A 122 5.86 -0.59 -13.53
CA ARG A 122 6.44 -0.90 -14.83
C ARG A 122 5.56 -0.44 -16.00
N SER A 123 4.25 -0.61 -15.89
CA SER A 123 3.32 -0.18 -16.94
C SER A 123 3.23 1.36 -17.08
N GLU A 124 3.47 2.09 -15.99
CA GLU A 124 3.63 3.54 -15.97
C GLU A 124 5.04 4.01 -16.41
N GLY A 125 5.91 3.08 -16.80
CA GLY A 125 7.24 3.38 -17.34
C GLY A 125 8.35 3.48 -16.31
N HIS A 126 8.11 3.15 -15.04
CA HIS A 126 9.14 3.15 -14.00
C HIS A 126 10.02 1.91 -14.10
N ASP A 127 11.33 2.08 -13.87
CA ASP A 127 12.28 0.97 -13.82
C ASP A 127 12.17 0.22 -12.49
N ILE A 128 11.51 -0.92 -12.50
CA ILE A 128 11.31 -1.77 -11.32
C ILE A 128 12.59 -2.43 -10.79
N THR A 129 13.71 -2.30 -11.50
CA THR A 129 15.04 -2.72 -11.01
C THR A 129 15.71 -1.63 -10.19
N ASP A 130 15.26 -0.37 -10.29
CA ASP A 130 15.70 0.71 -9.42
C ASP A 130 15.17 0.47 -8.01
N SER A 131 16.08 0.48 -7.04
CA SER A 131 15.76 0.38 -5.62
C SER A 131 14.73 1.45 -5.22
N LYS A 132 14.85 2.68 -5.74
CA LYS A 132 13.91 3.79 -5.48
C LYS A 132 12.48 3.44 -5.86
N VAL A 133 12.27 2.84 -7.04
CA VAL A 133 10.94 2.42 -7.50
C VAL A 133 10.40 1.28 -6.64
N GLN A 134 11.25 0.35 -6.22
CA GLN A 134 10.85 -0.73 -5.30
C GLN A 134 10.40 -0.19 -3.93
N LEU A 135 11.00 0.90 -3.48
CA LEU A 135 10.63 1.58 -2.24
C LEU A 135 9.32 2.34 -2.38
N GLU A 136 9.09 2.95 -3.54
CA GLU A 136 7.78 3.52 -3.87
C GLU A 136 6.69 2.45 -3.99
N CYS A 137 7.02 1.25 -4.47
CA CYS A 137 6.08 0.13 -4.45
C CYS A 137 5.73 -0.29 -3.02
N LEU A 138 6.71 -0.24 -2.11
CA LEU A 138 6.47 -0.56 -0.70
C LEU A 138 5.65 0.56 -0.03
N SER A 139 5.92 1.84 -0.35
CA SER A 139 5.18 3.00 0.20
C SER A 139 3.68 2.95 -0.11
N VAL A 140 3.27 2.34 -1.23
CA VAL A 140 1.84 2.11 -1.56
C VAL A 140 1.10 1.40 -0.41
N PHE A 141 1.73 0.48 0.33
CA PHE A 141 1.09 -0.20 1.46
C PHE A 141 0.71 0.73 2.63
N SER A 142 1.32 1.93 2.75
CA SER A 142 1.02 2.88 3.82
C SER A 142 -0.27 3.68 3.61
N HIS A 143 -0.86 3.66 2.41
CA HIS A 143 -1.98 4.52 2.02
C HIS A 143 -3.36 3.94 2.36
N GLY A 144 -3.41 2.81 3.08
CA GLY A 144 -4.68 2.10 3.40
C GLY A 144 -5.14 2.16 4.86
N SER A 145 -4.38 2.79 5.76
CA SER A 145 -4.64 2.75 7.22
C SER A 145 -5.48 3.92 7.74
N GLU A 146 -6.19 4.61 6.85
CA GLU A 146 -6.97 5.78 7.22
C GLU A 146 -8.30 5.34 7.85
N SER A 147 -8.36 5.48 9.17
CA SER A 147 -9.47 5.14 10.03
C SER A 147 -10.73 5.93 9.67
N SER A 148 -11.88 5.25 9.70
CA SER A 148 -13.21 5.79 9.40
C SER A 148 -13.81 6.70 10.46
N ASP A 149 -13.02 7.21 11.42
CA ASP A 149 -13.51 8.14 12.43
C ASP A 149 -13.71 9.51 11.78
N ALA A 150 -14.92 9.66 11.25
CA ALA A 150 -15.49 10.90 10.75
C ALA A 150 -15.75 11.84 11.94
N ASP A 151 -14.70 12.46 12.45
CA ASP A 151 -14.78 13.78 13.04
C ASP A 151 -13.40 14.45 12.89
N ASP A 152 -13.38 15.40 11.96
CA ASP A 152 -12.37 16.44 11.77
C ASP A 152 -10.93 16.01 11.40
N LYS A 153 -10.58 16.34 10.15
CA LYS A 153 -9.22 16.46 9.56
C LYS A 153 -8.53 15.15 9.19
N THR A 154 -8.48 14.84 7.89
CA THR A 154 -7.26 15.07 7.09
C THR A 154 -7.61 15.11 5.60
N ASP A 155 -7.97 16.31 5.14
CA ASP A 155 -8.01 16.69 3.72
C ASP A 155 -6.60 16.79 3.11
N ALA A 156 -5.74 15.78 3.27
CA ALA A 156 -4.39 15.72 2.67
C ALA A 156 -3.79 14.31 2.74
N SER A 157 -4.59 13.27 2.65
CA SER A 157 -4.22 11.94 3.13
C SER A 157 -3.06 11.29 2.36
N TYR A 158 -3.04 11.45 1.02
CA TYR A 158 -1.93 11.03 0.15
C TYR A 158 -0.60 11.76 0.45
N TYR A 159 -0.56 13.09 0.32
CA TYR A 159 0.68 13.86 0.55
C TYR A 159 1.11 13.89 2.03
N ALA A 160 0.18 13.75 2.98
CA ALA A 160 0.50 13.58 4.40
C ALA A 160 1.15 12.22 4.66
N SER A 161 0.63 11.14 4.07
CA SER A 161 1.26 9.82 4.13
C SER A 161 2.66 9.81 3.52
N ARG A 162 2.86 10.47 2.37
CA ARG A 162 4.19 10.66 1.77
C ARG A 162 5.13 11.47 2.67
N ALA A 163 4.65 12.55 3.29
CA ALA A 163 5.45 13.36 4.20
C ALA A 163 5.86 12.60 5.46
N ALA A 164 4.93 11.84 6.07
CA ALA A 164 5.22 11.04 7.26
C ALA A 164 6.25 9.93 6.97
N LEU A 165 6.14 9.26 5.81
CA LEU A 165 7.17 8.30 5.39
C LEU A 165 8.53 8.99 5.16
N ALA A 166 8.56 10.16 4.53
CA ALA A 166 9.79 10.92 4.33
C ALA A 166 10.46 11.33 5.66
N GLU A 167 9.66 11.64 6.69
CA GLU A 167 10.16 11.92 8.04
C GLU A 167 10.84 10.69 8.67
N VAL A 168 10.20 9.53 8.59
CA VAL A 168 10.78 8.25 9.04
C VAL A 168 12.10 7.96 8.33
N MET A 169 12.15 8.20 7.01
CA MET A 169 13.38 8.03 6.22
C MET A 169 14.49 8.98 6.65
N THR A 170 14.13 10.23 6.94
CA THR A 170 15.08 11.25 7.38
C THR A 170 15.64 10.89 8.77
N GLU A 171 14.80 10.39 9.68
CA GLU A 171 15.25 9.96 11.01
C GLU A 171 16.13 8.70 10.93
N ALA A 172 15.78 7.74 10.08
CA ALA A 172 16.63 6.60 9.77
C ALA A 172 18.01 7.04 9.27
N ALA A 173 18.07 7.99 8.33
CA ALA A 173 19.31 8.56 7.81
C ALA A 173 20.13 9.27 8.89
N ARG A 174 19.51 10.04 9.80
CA ARG A 174 20.18 10.67 10.94
C ARG A 174 20.72 9.66 11.95
N SER A 175 19.97 8.59 12.21
CA SER A 175 20.42 7.51 13.10
C SER A 175 21.66 6.81 12.55
N LEU A 176 21.73 6.66 11.24
CA LEU A 176 22.84 6.07 10.53
C LEU A 176 24.06 7.00 10.49
N SER A 177 23.87 8.30 10.25
CA SER A 177 24.98 9.26 10.25
C SER A 177 25.64 9.35 11.63
N LYS A 178 24.87 9.22 12.72
CA LYS A 178 25.39 9.09 14.09
C LYS A 178 26.22 7.82 14.28
N ILE A 179 25.78 6.68 13.73
CA ILE A 179 26.50 5.39 13.83
C ILE A 179 27.75 5.37 12.92
N ALA A 180 27.69 6.01 11.75
CA ALA A 180 28.81 6.13 10.82
C ALA A 180 29.90 7.08 11.33
N ALA A 181 29.54 8.07 12.15
CA ALA A 181 30.49 8.93 12.85
C ALA A 181 31.34 8.16 13.88
N ASP A 182 30.83 7.03 14.41
CA ASP A 182 31.49 6.25 15.47
C ASP A 182 32.31 5.04 14.98
N ARG A 183 32.23 4.60 13.71
CA ARG A 183 33.08 3.50 13.16
C ARG A 183 33.45 3.61 11.68
N ALA A 184 34.71 3.29 11.39
CA ALA A 184 35.39 3.37 10.10
C ALA A 184 34.65 2.69 8.92
N ALA A 185 34.50 3.48 7.85
CA ALA A 185 33.55 3.39 6.75
C ALA A 185 33.80 2.31 5.66
N LYS A 186 34.47 1.19 5.95
CA LYS A 186 34.88 0.27 4.86
C LYS A 186 33.87 -0.83 4.49
N ASN A 187 32.90 -1.17 5.36
CA ASN A 187 31.88 -2.21 5.10
C ASN A 187 30.42 -1.73 5.30
N LEU A 188 30.20 -0.40 5.28
CA LEU A 188 28.91 0.16 5.65
C LEU A 188 27.84 0.00 4.57
N SER A 189 28.17 0.07 3.28
CA SER A 189 27.20 0.24 2.19
C SER A 189 26.06 -0.80 2.14
N ALA A 190 26.38 -2.10 2.03
CA ALA A 190 25.36 -3.15 1.89
C ALA A 190 24.56 -3.41 3.19
N LYS A 191 25.24 -3.39 4.34
CA LYS A 191 24.60 -3.58 5.65
C LYS A 191 23.69 -2.39 6.02
N THR A 192 24.06 -1.21 5.55
CA THR A 192 23.29 0.03 5.71
C THR A 192 22.04 0.04 4.84
N ALA A 193 22.15 -0.34 3.57
CA ALA A 193 21.01 -0.48 2.67
C ALA A 193 19.98 -1.49 3.23
N GLY A 194 20.46 -2.65 3.72
CA GLY A 194 19.60 -3.64 4.36
C GLY A 194 18.92 -3.14 5.65
N LYS A 195 19.62 -2.37 6.49
CA LYS A 195 19.04 -1.78 7.71
C LYS A 195 17.97 -0.75 7.39
N TRP A 196 18.19 0.07 6.36
CA TRP A 196 17.26 1.10 5.95
C TRP A 196 15.97 0.53 5.34
N VAL A 197 16.09 -0.52 4.50
CA VAL A 197 14.93 -1.28 4.01
C VAL A 197 14.14 -1.92 5.17
N ALA A 198 14.83 -2.47 6.18
CA ALA A 198 14.17 -3.04 7.35
C ALA A 198 13.39 -1.98 8.16
N GLN A 199 13.95 -0.78 8.36
CA GLN A 199 13.25 0.31 9.06
C GLN A 199 12.01 0.80 8.30
N LEU A 200 12.08 0.84 6.96
CA LEU A 200 10.92 1.15 6.14
C LEU A 200 9.85 0.05 6.26
N ILE A 201 10.26 -1.22 6.21
CA ILE A 201 9.34 -2.36 6.41
C ILE A 201 8.65 -2.25 7.76
N ASP A 202 9.36 -1.90 8.84
CA ASP A 202 8.77 -1.77 10.18
C ASP A 202 7.75 -0.62 10.25
N ALA A 203 8.08 0.53 9.66
CA ALA A 203 7.17 1.68 9.61
C ALA A 203 5.89 1.35 8.81
N ILE A 204 6.03 0.62 7.71
CA ILE A 204 4.90 0.21 6.87
C ILE A 204 4.13 -0.93 7.51
N ALA A 205 4.79 -1.90 8.16
CA ALA A 205 4.14 -2.96 8.91
C ALA A 205 3.24 -2.41 10.02
N THR A 206 3.62 -1.29 10.63
CA THR A 206 2.80 -0.61 11.65
C THR A 206 1.47 -0.13 11.07
N ARG A 207 1.49 0.55 9.91
CA ARG A 207 0.28 1.06 9.26
C ARG A 207 -0.52 -0.03 8.57
N PHE A 208 0.15 -0.85 7.76
CA PHE A 208 -0.45 -1.96 7.04
C PHE A 208 -1.04 -3.01 8.01
N GLY A 209 -0.40 -3.22 9.16
CA GLY A 209 -0.88 -4.13 10.20
C GLY A 209 -2.25 -3.73 10.77
N ILE A 210 -2.60 -2.44 10.77
CA ILE A 210 -3.95 -1.97 11.15
C ILE A 210 -4.97 -2.53 10.16
N VAL A 211 -4.74 -2.30 8.86
CA VAL A 211 -5.63 -2.76 7.78
C VAL A 211 -5.76 -4.29 7.76
N ILE A 212 -4.65 -5.01 7.98
CA ILE A 212 -4.66 -6.47 8.06
C ILE A 212 -5.37 -6.96 9.33
N THR A 213 -5.26 -6.24 10.44
CA THR A 213 -5.97 -6.59 11.68
C THR A 213 -7.48 -6.40 11.50
N GLU A 214 -7.92 -5.35 10.83
CA GLU A 214 -9.33 -5.13 10.49
C GLU A 214 -9.85 -6.21 9.55
N LYS A 215 -9.06 -6.58 8.54
CA LYS A 215 -9.35 -7.72 7.66
C LYS A 215 -9.50 -9.03 8.44
N ALA A 216 -8.56 -9.30 9.35
CA ALA A 216 -8.59 -10.50 10.17
C ALA A 216 -9.77 -10.51 11.16
N ALA A 217 -10.13 -9.35 11.71
CA ALA A 217 -11.30 -9.19 12.55
C ALA A 217 -12.58 -9.52 11.77
N LEU A 218 -12.71 -9.04 10.53
CA LEU A 218 -13.81 -9.46 9.65
C LEU A 218 -13.83 -10.98 9.50
N GLN A 219 -12.71 -11.58 9.10
CA GLN A 219 -12.60 -13.04 8.89
C GLN A 219 -12.83 -13.87 10.16
N ALA A 220 -12.71 -13.28 11.35
CA ALA A 220 -13.02 -13.94 12.63
C ALA A 220 -14.53 -13.95 12.94
N ALA A 221 -15.35 -13.20 12.21
CA ALA A 221 -16.80 -13.22 12.39
C ALA A 221 -17.38 -14.59 12.00
N PRO A 222 -18.33 -15.14 12.78
CA PRO A 222 -18.79 -16.54 12.70
C PRO A 222 -19.56 -16.92 11.41
N PHE A 223 -19.73 -16.00 10.46
CA PHE A 223 -20.48 -16.21 9.23
C PHE A 223 -19.64 -16.05 7.95
N LEU A 224 -18.32 -15.83 8.04
CA LEU A 224 -17.48 -15.62 6.87
C LEU A 224 -16.77 -16.91 6.44
N GLY A 225 -16.95 -17.28 5.17
CA GLY A 225 -16.34 -18.47 4.56
C GLY A 225 -15.50 -18.12 3.32
N ALA A 226 -15.21 -19.13 2.51
CA ALA A 226 -14.38 -18.99 1.31
C ALA A 226 -14.85 -17.87 0.35
N PHE A 227 -16.16 -17.74 0.13
CA PHE A 227 -16.70 -16.69 -0.74
C PHE A 227 -16.36 -15.29 -0.21
N THR A 228 -16.59 -15.04 1.08
CA THR A 228 -16.25 -13.74 1.68
C THR A 228 -14.76 -13.49 1.69
N GLY A 229 -13.94 -14.51 1.99
CA GLY A 229 -12.49 -14.41 1.91
C GLY A 229 -12.02 -14.02 0.50
N ALA A 230 -12.63 -14.58 -0.55
CA ALA A 230 -12.35 -14.20 -1.93
C ALA A 230 -12.74 -12.74 -2.21
N THR A 231 -13.95 -12.33 -1.84
CA THR A 231 -14.44 -10.94 -2.03
C THR A 231 -13.55 -9.93 -1.31
N VAL A 232 -13.21 -10.17 -0.04
CA VAL A 232 -12.36 -9.26 0.74
C VAL A 232 -10.99 -9.13 0.09
N ASN A 233 -10.35 -10.23 -0.30
CA ASN A 233 -9.04 -10.14 -0.96
C ASN A 233 -9.09 -9.48 -2.33
N SER A 234 -10.18 -9.66 -3.09
CA SER A 234 -10.39 -8.92 -4.33
C SER A 234 -10.50 -7.42 -4.08
N LEU A 235 -11.26 -6.98 -3.08
CA LEU A 235 -11.40 -5.57 -2.73
C LEU A 235 -10.08 -4.94 -2.26
N PHE A 236 -9.29 -5.68 -1.48
CA PHE A 236 -7.94 -5.26 -1.08
C PHE A 236 -6.99 -5.15 -2.27
N MET A 237 -6.98 -6.14 -3.16
CA MET A 237 -6.15 -6.10 -4.36
C MET A 237 -6.54 -4.95 -5.28
N ASP A 238 -7.84 -4.76 -5.52
CA ASP A 238 -8.36 -3.66 -6.34
C ASP A 238 -7.98 -2.29 -5.76
N PHE A 239 -8.17 -2.11 -4.44
CA PHE A 239 -7.71 -0.91 -3.74
C PHE A 239 -6.23 -0.63 -3.94
N TYR A 240 -5.36 -1.61 -3.70
CA TYR A 240 -3.91 -1.40 -3.86
C TYR A 240 -3.48 -1.22 -5.32
N GLN A 241 -4.20 -1.80 -6.28
CA GLN A 241 -3.99 -1.53 -7.70
C GLN A 241 -4.35 -0.09 -8.07
N ASP A 242 -5.47 0.42 -7.58
CA ASP A 242 -5.90 1.79 -7.81
C ASP A 242 -4.95 2.80 -7.16
N THR A 243 -4.56 2.55 -5.91
CA THR A 243 -3.54 3.36 -5.21
C THR A 243 -2.22 3.36 -5.98
N ALA A 244 -1.76 2.19 -6.45
CA ALA A 244 -0.52 2.11 -7.21
C ALA A 244 -0.59 2.89 -8.53
N ARG A 245 -1.70 2.75 -9.29
CA ARG A 245 -1.87 3.49 -10.56
C ARG A 245 -1.84 4.99 -10.32
N GLY A 246 -2.57 5.47 -9.32
CA GLY A 246 -2.56 6.88 -8.96
C GLY A 246 -1.17 7.36 -8.52
N HIS A 247 -0.51 6.62 -7.63
CA HIS A 247 0.81 6.96 -7.10
C HIS A 247 1.88 7.03 -8.19
N PHE A 248 1.98 6.02 -9.04
CA PHE A 248 2.99 5.99 -10.11
C PHE A 248 2.68 6.96 -11.25
N THR A 249 1.40 7.30 -11.47
CA THR A 249 1.01 8.41 -12.36
C THR A 249 1.52 9.74 -11.80
N VAL A 250 1.30 10.01 -10.50
CA VAL A 250 1.79 11.23 -9.85
C VAL A 250 3.31 11.30 -9.96
N LEU A 251 4.05 10.22 -9.64
CA LEU A 251 5.51 10.22 -9.75
C LEU A 251 6.01 10.51 -11.17
N ARG A 252 5.39 9.90 -12.19
CA ARG A 252 5.72 10.15 -13.61
C ARG A 252 5.50 11.61 -13.98
N LEU A 253 4.43 12.23 -13.49
CA LEU A 253 4.13 13.64 -13.73
C LEU A 253 5.06 14.57 -12.93
N GLU A 254 5.41 14.21 -11.70
CA GLU A 254 6.36 14.95 -10.86
C GLU A 254 7.74 14.99 -11.50
N GLU A 255 8.17 13.90 -12.14
CA GLU A 255 9.42 13.85 -12.91
C GLU A 255 9.41 14.81 -14.11
N LYS A 256 8.28 14.94 -14.79
CA LYS A 256 8.14 15.78 -16.00
C LYS A 256 7.93 17.27 -15.70
N TYR A 257 7.13 17.59 -14.68
CA TYR A 257 6.65 18.95 -14.40
C TYR A 257 7.17 19.55 -13.09
N GLY A 258 7.79 18.73 -12.24
CA GLY A 258 8.24 19.11 -10.91
C GLY A 258 7.20 18.84 -9.82
N MET A 259 7.68 18.41 -8.65
CA MET A 259 6.86 18.03 -7.49
C MET A 259 5.90 19.13 -7.05
N GLU A 260 6.38 20.37 -6.91
CA GLU A 260 5.55 21.48 -6.41
C GLU A 260 4.40 21.83 -7.36
N ALA A 261 4.66 21.79 -8.67
CA ALA A 261 3.66 22.08 -9.68
C ALA A 261 2.54 21.02 -9.66
N ILE A 262 2.91 19.74 -9.63
CA ILE A 262 1.94 18.63 -9.57
C ILE A 262 1.18 18.63 -8.27
N ARG A 263 1.86 18.85 -7.13
CA ARG A 263 1.19 18.92 -5.82
C ARG A 263 0.16 20.05 -5.77
N SER A 264 0.50 21.23 -6.28
CA SER A 264 -0.42 22.37 -6.32
C SER A 264 -1.65 22.06 -7.18
N GLU A 265 -1.47 21.43 -8.32
CA GLU A 265 -2.57 21.08 -9.22
C GLU A 265 -3.42 19.93 -8.65
N PHE A 266 -2.78 18.92 -8.06
CA PHE A 266 -3.45 17.82 -7.35
C PHE A 266 -4.42 18.35 -6.29
N GLU A 267 -3.96 19.29 -5.46
CA GLU A 267 -4.79 19.90 -4.42
C GLU A 267 -5.94 20.74 -4.98
N GLN A 268 -5.74 21.42 -6.12
CA GLN A 268 -6.81 22.14 -6.81
C GLN A 268 -7.90 21.18 -7.32
N ILE A 269 -7.50 20.12 -8.01
CA ILE A 269 -8.42 19.10 -8.54
C ILE A 269 -9.17 18.44 -7.38
N ARG A 270 -8.46 18.03 -6.32
CA ARG A 270 -9.07 17.38 -5.15
C ARG A 270 -10.13 18.27 -4.49
N ARG A 271 -9.84 19.56 -4.29
CA ARG A 271 -10.81 20.52 -3.73
C ARG A 271 -12.02 20.70 -4.63
N ALA A 272 -11.84 20.69 -5.95
CA ALA A 272 -12.94 20.76 -6.90
C ALA A 272 -13.82 19.49 -6.89
N MET A 273 -13.26 18.35 -6.49
CA MET A 273 -13.98 17.07 -6.37
C MET A 273 -14.68 16.89 -5.01
N ALA A 274 -14.28 17.63 -3.98
CA ALA A 274 -14.88 17.52 -2.65
C ALA A 274 -16.35 18.01 -2.68
N PRO A 275 -17.29 17.30 -2.03
CA PRO A 275 -18.65 17.79 -1.90
C PRO A 275 -18.65 19.15 -1.16
N PRO A 276 -19.56 20.09 -1.49
CA PRO A 276 -19.62 21.38 -0.82
C PRO A 276 -19.80 21.17 0.68
N ALA A 277 -19.00 21.90 1.47
CA ALA A 277 -19.09 21.88 2.93
C ALA A 277 -20.54 22.18 3.35
N ARG A 278 -21.13 21.27 4.13
CA ARG A 278 -22.48 21.42 4.69
C ARG A 278 -22.49 22.38 5.86
#